data_AF-A0AAN8FC98-F1
#
_entry.id   AF-A0AAN8FC98-F1
#
_cell.length_a   1.000
_cell.length_b   1.000
_cell.length_c   1.000
_cell.angle_alpha   90.00
_cell.angle_beta   90.00
_cell.angle_gamma   90.00
#
_symmetry.space_group_name_H-M   'P 1'
#
loop_
_entity.id
_entity.type
_entity.pdbx_description
1 polymer ?
#
loop_
_entity_poly.entity_id
_entity_poly.type
_entity_poly.pdbx_seq_one_letter_code
_entity_poly.pdbx_strand_id
1 'polypeptide(L)'
;MRLCNLQAEALGKLFRTLYPGIRRADGKSSPEDTQGLGFLRLHSTYRHDLKIYASDEGRVQMTAAAFAKGMLALEGELTPILMQMVKSANTDGLLDDDCHARDFQSELKGYLHQALQVDRDWTPEDYQALNPDGLKSINNAMEFIRNPKKMCHEIAGYVQRMCDIINHNKYTKPHRTLYLNETWDLAERRWGKELREFRRENKGGDVEYDISKIPDIYDNIKYDMEHNPDLCVNNEGEFERMYVCVKNMADIVVPQEYGIRKENKICVAQRVCTPLLKKIRNDLHRCIECSEEDESQTRLDPRASEGIATPLRHVRTRLYFTSESHIHTLMNLIRYGGLCSVDDKKWQRAMNFLSGVTEFNYMTQVVLMVYEDSRTDSTATGTERFHIELL
;
A
#
# COMPACT_ATOMS: atom_id res chain seq x y z
N MET A 1 5.83 7.20 12.68
CA MET A 1 4.42 7.70 12.73
C MET A 1 4.28 9.18 12.34
N ARG A 2 5.02 10.13 12.93
CA ARG A 2 4.90 11.56 12.55
C ARG A 2 5.25 11.86 11.08
N LEU A 3 6.30 11.25 10.53
CA LEU A 3 6.68 11.44 9.12
C LEU A 3 5.64 10.87 8.14
N CYS A 4 5.17 9.64 8.41
CA CYS A 4 4.09 9.01 7.63
C CYS A 4 2.85 9.92 7.56
N ASN A 5 2.46 10.52 8.70
CA ASN A 5 1.34 11.47 8.73
C ASN A 5 1.62 12.72 7.88
N LEU A 6 2.85 13.25 7.88
CA LEU A 6 3.20 14.40 7.03
C LEU A 6 3.17 14.05 5.53
N GLN A 7 3.66 12.87 5.16
CA GLN A 7 3.59 12.37 3.78
C GLN A 7 2.14 12.15 3.33
N ALA A 8 1.31 11.56 4.19
CA ALA A 8 -0.12 11.38 3.93
C ALA A 8 -0.85 12.71 3.79
N GLU A 9 -0.55 13.69 4.66
CA GLU A 9 -1.10 15.04 4.56
C GLU A 9 -0.66 15.75 3.27
N ALA A 10 0.62 15.61 2.88
CA ALA A 10 1.15 16.15 1.64
C ALA A 10 0.46 15.53 0.41
N LEU A 11 0.25 14.21 0.41
CA LEU A 11 -0.50 13.55 -0.66
C LEU A 11 -1.95 14.02 -0.70
N GLY A 12 -2.60 14.16 0.45
CA GLY A 12 -3.95 14.74 0.53
C GLY A 12 -4.01 16.13 -0.11
N LYS A 13 -3.02 16.99 0.16
CA LYS A 13 -2.90 18.32 -0.45
C LYS A 13 -2.74 18.25 -1.97
N LEU A 14 -2.03 17.25 -2.50
CA LEU A 14 -1.94 17.00 -3.94
C LEU A 14 -3.30 16.56 -4.52
N PHE A 15 -4.00 15.62 -3.87
CA PHE A 15 -5.33 15.18 -4.30
C PHE A 15 -6.36 16.31 -4.31
N ARG A 16 -6.23 17.29 -3.42
CA ARG A 16 -7.04 18.50 -3.43
C ARG A 16 -6.99 19.24 -4.78
N THR A 17 -5.87 19.14 -5.50
CA THR A 17 -5.67 19.80 -6.80
C THR A 17 -6.31 19.09 -7.99
N LEU A 18 -6.86 17.87 -7.81
CA LEU A 18 -7.51 17.09 -8.87
C LEU A 18 -8.61 17.87 -9.60
N TYR A 19 -9.32 18.73 -8.87
CA TYR A 19 -10.33 19.61 -9.44
C TYR A 19 -9.74 21.01 -9.58
N PRO A 20 -9.46 21.46 -10.83
CA PRO A 20 -8.87 22.76 -11.05
C PRO A 20 -9.77 23.85 -10.48
N GLY A 21 -9.14 24.85 -9.86
CA GLY A 21 -9.83 26.07 -9.45
C GLY A 21 -10.39 26.83 -10.65
N ILE A 22 -11.24 27.82 -10.39
CA ILE A 22 -11.78 28.70 -11.42
C ILE A 22 -10.61 29.37 -12.16
N ARG A 23 -10.53 29.16 -13.48
CA ARG A 23 -9.69 30.01 -14.33
C ARG A 23 -10.30 31.42 -14.30
N ARG A 24 -9.51 32.42 -13.92
CA ARG A 24 -9.96 33.81 -13.99
C ARG A 24 -10.37 34.11 -15.43
N ALA A 25 -11.48 34.84 -15.61
CA ALA A 25 -12.02 35.21 -16.93
C ALA A 25 -11.09 36.15 -17.73
N ASP A 26 -9.99 36.61 -17.12
CA ASP A 26 -9.01 37.55 -17.67
C ASP A 26 -7.83 36.86 -18.40
N GLY A 27 -7.83 35.53 -18.54
CA GLY A 27 -6.83 34.79 -19.32
C GLY A 27 -5.42 34.78 -18.72
N LYS A 28 -5.21 35.31 -17.51
CA LYS A 28 -3.93 35.27 -16.81
C LYS A 28 -3.83 33.99 -15.98
N SER A 29 -2.62 33.40 -15.92
CA SER A 29 -2.33 32.26 -15.05
C SER A 29 -2.73 32.59 -13.61
N SER A 30 -3.62 31.79 -13.03
CA SER A 30 -4.04 31.94 -11.65
C SER A 30 -2.82 31.82 -10.71
N PRO A 31 -2.74 32.62 -9.63
CA PRO A 31 -1.71 32.40 -8.61
C PRO A 31 -1.82 30.98 -8.05
N GLU A 32 -0.70 30.40 -7.62
CA GLU A 32 -0.64 29.06 -7.00
C GLU A 32 -1.69 28.87 -5.89
N ASP A 33 -2.09 29.97 -5.22
CA ASP A 33 -3.17 30.07 -4.22
C ASP A 33 -4.57 29.61 -4.67
N THR A 34 -4.78 29.42 -5.98
CA THR A 34 -6.07 28.95 -6.52
C THR A 34 -6.12 27.43 -6.76
N GLN A 35 -4.99 26.73 -6.63
CA GLN A 35 -4.92 25.29 -6.86
C GLN A 35 -5.62 24.52 -5.73
N GLY A 36 -6.65 23.76 -6.09
CA GLY A 36 -7.44 22.94 -5.16
C GLY A 36 -8.62 23.64 -4.47
N LEU A 37 -8.81 24.95 -4.69
CA LEU A 37 -10.05 25.65 -4.28
C LEU A 37 -11.29 25.09 -5.01
N GLY A 38 -11.12 24.53 -6.21
CA GLY A 38 -12.21 23.89 -6.95
C GLY A 38 -12.79 22.69 -6.18
N PHE A 39 -11.91 21.87 -5.61
CA PHE A 39 -12.30 20.74 -4.78
C PHE A 39 -12.95 21.18 -3.46
N LEU A 40 -12.34 22.13 -2.73
CA LEU A 40 -12.89 22.64 -1.48
C LEU A 40 -14.26 23.31 -1.69
N ARG A 41 -14.43 24.07 -2.78
CA ARG A 41 -15.73 24.67 -3.15
C ARG A 41 -16.76 23.61 -3.49
N LEU A 42 -16.37 22.52 -4.15
CA LEU A 42 -17.27 21.40 -4.43
C LEU A 42 -17.77 20.76 -3.13
N HIS A 43 -16.87 20.57 -2.17
CA HIS A 43 -17.16 20.02 -0.86
C HIS A 43 -18.03 20.94 0.00
N SER A 44 -17.69 22.22 0.10
CA SER A 44 -18.44 23.18 0.91
C SER A 44 -19.82 23.53 0.36
N THR A 45 -20.06 23.30 -0.93
CA THR A 45 -21.38 23.48 -1.56
C THR A 45 -22.24 22.21 -1.54
N TYR A 46 -21.85 21.18 -0.76
CA TYR A 46 -22.55 19.91 -0.63
C TYR A 46 -22.77 19.17 -1.97
N ARG A 47 -21.92 19.43 -2.97
CA ARG A 47 -21.91 18.74 -4.27
C ARG A 47 -20.87 17.63 -4.35
N HIS A 48 -20.27 17.29 -3.21
CA HIS A 48 -19.27 16.24 -3.07
C HIS A 48 -19.67 15.27 -1.97
N ASP A 49 -20.06 14.06 -2.36
CA ASP A 49 -20.26 12.96 -1.42
C ASP A 49 -18.92 12.26 -1.18
N LEU A 50 -18.23 12.65 -0.10
CA LEU A 50 -16.99 12.04 0.36
C LEU A 50 -17.26 11.05 1.48
N LYS A 51 -16.75 9.82 1.34
CA LYS A 51 -16.68 8.85 2.44
C LYS A 51 -15.29 8.26 2.52
N ILE A 52 -14.75 8.22 3.74
CA ILE A 52 -13.42 7.69 4.05
C ILE A 52 -13.60 6.47 4.94
N TYR A 53 -12.98 5.37 4.53
CA TYR A 53 -12.97 4.09 5.23
C TYR A 53 -11.52 3.72 5.54
N ALA A 54 -11.28 3.16 6.72
CA ALA A 54 -9.98 2.64 7.11
C ALA A 54 -10.12 1.27 7.77
N SER A 55 -9.12 0.39 7.59
CA SER A 55 -8.94 -0.79 8.44
C SER A 55 -8.77 -0.38 9.91
N ASP A 56 -9.02 -1.31 10.82
CA ASP A 56 -8.90 -1.10 12.26
C ASP A 56 -7.46 -1.03 12.77
N GLU A 57 -6.47 -1.23 11.90
CA GLU A 57 -5.09 -0.98 12.23
C GLU A 57 -4.86 0.51 12.55
N GLY A 58 -4.48 0.82 13.81
CA GLY A 58 -4.31 2.19 14.28
C GLY A 58 -3.35 3.05 13.43
N ARG A 59 -2.34 2.45 12.79
CA ARG A 59 -1.44 3.16 11.86
C ARG A 59 -2.14 3.58 10.56
N VAL A 60 -3.02 2.73 10.04
CA VAL A 60 -3.82 2.98 8.84
C VAL A 60 -4.87 4.06 9.13
N GLN A 61 -5.52 3.99 10.29
CA GLN A 61 -6.47 5.01 10.75
C GLN A 61 -5.83 6.40 10.83
N MET A 62 -4.66 6.51 11.46
CA MET A 62 -3.95 7.79 11.56
C MET A 62 -3.51 8.33 10.19
N THR A 63 -3.10 7.44 9.28
CA THR A 63 -2.79 7.79 7.89
C THR A 63 -4.02 8.34 7.17
N ALA A 64 -5.18 7.69 7.31
CA ALA A 64 -6.44 8.14 6.73
C ALA A 64 -6.85 9.53 7.24
N ALA A 65 -6.72 9.77 8.55
CA ALA A 65 -7.01 11.07 9.15
C ALA A 65 -6.04 12.16 8.67
N ALA A 66 -4.74 11.85 8.57
CA ALA A 66 -3.74 12.78 8.05
C ALA A 66 -3.96 13.12 6.57
N PHE A 67 -4.32 12.13 5.75
CA PHE A 67 -4.70 12.36 4.37
C PHE A 67 -5.96 13.23 4.27
N ALA A 68 -7.00 12.93 5.04
CA ALA A 68 -8.23 13.71 5.08
C ALA A 68 -7.97 15.17 5.48
N LYS A 69 -7.10 15.39 6.47
CA LYS A 69 -6.65 16.71 6.89
C LYS A 69 -6.03 17.50 5.74
N GLY A 70 -5.10 16.89 5.00
CA GLY A 70 -4.45 17.53 3.85
C GLY A 70 -5.41 17.81 2.69
N MET A 71 -6.29 16.85 2.40
CA MET A 71 -7.25 16.90 1.29
C MET A 71 -8.33 17.96 1.50
N LEU A 72 -8.84 18.10 2.72
CA LEU A 72 -9.91 19.05 3.06
C LEU A 72 -9.39 20.36 3.68
N ALA A 73 -8.07 20.53 3.78
CA ALA A 73 -7.45 21.71 4.41
C ALA A 73 -7.92 21.94 5.85
N LEU A 74 -8.09 20.86 6.62
CA LEU A 74 -8.58 20.95 8.00
C LEU A 74 -7.48 21.42 8.94
N GLU A 75 -7.85 22.29 9.89
CA GLU A 75 -6.98 22.69 11.00
C GLU A 75 -7.25 21.81 12.24
N GLY A 76 -6.22 21.64 13.08
CA GLY A 76 -6.32 20.89 14.34
C GLY A 76 -5.58 19.55 14.36
N GLU A 77 -5.78 18.82 15.46
CA GLU A 77 -5.18 17.50 15.70
C GLU A 77 -5.84 16.41 14.85
N LEU A 78 -5.16 15.26 14.69
CA LEU A 78 -5.68 14.16 13.88
C LEU A 78 -6.81 13.39 14.57
N THR A 79 -6.84 13.34 15.91
CA THR A 79 -7.81 12.54 16.67
C THR A 79 -9.26 13.00 16.45
N PRO A 80 -9.60 14.31 16.50
CA PRO A 80 -10.95 14.77 16.17
C PRO A 80 -11.33 14.47 14.71
N ILE A 81 -10.39 14.64 13.78
CA ILE A 81 -10.62 14.37 12.35
C ILE A 81 -10.90 12.89 12.13
N LEU A 82 -10.14 12.01 12.77
CA LEU A 82 -10.34 10.57 12.72
C LEU A 82 -11.77 10.21 13.15
N MET A 83 -12.18 10.67 14.34
CA MET A 83 -13.49 10.34 14.91
C MET A 83 -14.68 10.87 14.08
N GLN A 84 -14.50 12.00 13.40
CA GLN A 84 -15.57 12.63 12.62
C GLN A 84 -15.64 12.14 11.17
N MET A 85 -14.49 11.92 10.53
CA MET A 85 -14.40 11.75 9.07
C MET A 85 -14.08 10.33 8.64
N VAL A 86 -13.35 9.56 9.45
CA VAL A 86 -12.87 8.22 9.09
C VAL A 86 -13.78 7.19 9.70
N LYS A 87 -14.50 6.45 8.86
CA LYS A 87 -15.31 5.32 9.29
C LYS A 87 -14.40 4.12 9.48
N SER A 88 -14.36 3.60 10.71
CA SER A 88 -13.78 2.28 10.97
C SER A 88 -14.61 1.21 10.23
N ALA A 89 -13.92 0.27 9.61
CA ALA A 89 -14.51 -0.81 8.81
C ALA A 89 -15.23 -1.89 9.65
N ASN A 90 -15.30 -1.71 10.97
CA ASN A 90 -15.67 -2.73 11.96
C ASN A 90 -17.14 -3.21 11.87
N THR A 91 -18.07 -2.48 11.24
CA THR A 91 -19.45 -2.97 11.12
C THR A 91 -19.65 -4.05 10.04
N ASP A 92 -18.72 -4.23 9.11
CA ASP A 92 -18.89 -5.14 7.96
C ASP A 92 -17.67 -6.04 7.65
N GLY A 93 -16.57 -5.97 8.43
CA GLY A 93 -15.33 -6.73 8.14
C GLY A 93 -14.74 -6.39 6.77
N LEU A 94 -14.85 -5.13 6.35
CA LEU A 94 -14.65 -4.72 4.95
C LEU A 94 -13.20 -4.82 4.48
N LEU A 95 -12.26 -4.53 5.38
CA LEU A 95 -10.85 -4.34 5.09
C LEU A 95 -9.94 -5.19 6.00
N ASP A 96 -10.53 -6.07 6.80
CA ASP A 96 -9.80 -6.91 7.74
C ASP A 96 -9.71 -8.35 7.22
N ASP A 97 -8.61 -9.03 7.52
CA ASP A 97 -8.34 -10.38 7.02
C ASP A 97 -9.31 -11.42 7.62
N ASP A 98 -9.94 -12.23 6.76
CA ASP A 98 -10.75 -13.38 7.16
C ASP A 98 -9.87 -14.39 7.95
N CYS A 99 -10.39 -14.94 9.05
CA CYS A 99 -9.67 -15.91 9.89
C CYS A 99 -9.20 -17.13 9.07
N HIS A 100 -9.98 -17.56 8.07
CA HIS A 100 -9.61 -18.65 7.18
C HIS A 100 -8.56 -18.28 6.15
N ALA A 101 -8.32 -16.99 5.86
CA ALA A 101 -7.20 -16.59 5.01
C ALA A 101 -5.86 -16.76 5.74
N ARG A 102 -5.86 -16.58 7.07
CA ARG A 102 -4.66 -16.70 7.91
C ARG A 102 -4.13 -18.13 7.99
N ASP A 103 -5.02 -19.13 7.99
CA ASP A 103 -4.63 -20.55 7.98
C ASP A 103 -3.86 -20.91 6.69
N PHE A 104 -4.36 -20.45 5.54
CA PHE A 104 -3.69 -20.66 4.24
C PHE A 104 -2.36 -19.91 4.16
N GLN A 105 -2.29 -18.68 4.66
CA GLN A 105 -1.03 -17.94 4.75
C GLN A 105 -0.02 -18.65 5.65
N SER A 106 -0.46 -19.25 6.77
CA SER A 106 0.41 -20.01 7.67
C SER A 106 1.02 -21.24 6.99
N GLU A 107 0.22 -21.98 6.21
CA GLU A 107 0.69 -23.13 5.43
C GLU A 107 1.71 -22.70 4.35
N LEU A 108 1.45 -21.61 3.65
CA LEU A 108 2.37 -21.03 2.66
C LEU A 108 3.68 -20.58 3.31
N LYS A 109 3.61 -19.94 4.48
CA LYS A 109 4.79 -19.56 5.27
C LYS A 109 5.61 -20.78 5.67
N GLY A 110 4.96 -21.86 6.10
CA GLY A 110 5.62 -23.14 6.38
C GLY A 110 6.34 -23.71 5.16
N TYR A 111 5.72 -23.67 3.99
CA TYR A 111 6.33 -24.10 2.73
C TYR A 111 7.53 -23.24 2.33
N LEU A 112 7.40 -21.91 2.38
CA LEU A 112 8.49 -20.98 2.08
C LEU A 112 9.68 -21.16 3.04
N HIS A 113 9.38 -21.37 4.32
CA HIS A 113 10.37 -21.64 5.36
C HIS A 113 11.17 -22.92 5.06
N GLN A 114 10.50 -23.99 4.63
CA GLN A 114 11.17 -25.23 4.22
C GLN A 114 12.00 -25.04 2.94
N ALA A 115 11.47 -24.35 1.94
CA ALA A 115 12.15 -24.15 0.66
C ALA A 115 13.44 -23.31 0.81
N LEU A 116 13.40 -22.27 1.66
CA LEU A 116 14.52 -21.35 1.84
C LEU A 116 15.56 -21.84 2.86
N GLN A 117 15.30 -22.94 3.57
CA GLN A 117 16.27 -23.57 4.47
C GLN A 117 17.24 -24.55 3.78
N VAL A 118 17.00 -24.90 2.52
CA VAL A 118 17.82 -25.88 1.82
C VAL A 118 19.17 -25.29 1.45
N ASP A 119 20.26 -25.93 1.87
CA ASP A 119 21.62 -25.52 1.52
C ASP A 119 22.05 -26.06 0.15
N ARG A 120 21.39 -25.57 -0.90
CA ARG A 120 21.74 -25.89 -2.30
C ARG A 120 21.42 -24.73 -3.22
N ASP A 121 22.03 -24.75 -4.40
CA ASP A 121 21.67 -23.81 -5.46
C ASP A 121 20.31 -24.18 -6.04
N TRP A 122 19.51 -23.18 -6.43
CA TRP A 122 18.18 -23.38 -7.02
C TRP A 122 18.21 -24.29 -8.25
N THR A 123 17.33 -25.28 -8.29
CA THR A 123 17.12 -26.12 -9.48
C THR A 123 15.93 -25.61 -10.31
N PRO A 124 15.82 -25.99 -11.61
CA PRO A 124 14.68 -25.59 -12.44
C PRO A 124 13.31 -25.95 -11.84
N GLU A 125 13.25 -27.03 -11.07
CA GLU A 125 12.06 -27.44 -10.34
C GLU A 125 11.71 -26.45 -9.22
N ASP A 126 12.70 -25.87 -8.53
CA ASP A 126 12.48 -24.85 -7.52
C ASP A 126 11.93 -23.55 -8.16
N TYR A 127 12.44 -23.17 -9.33
CA TYR A 127 11.89 -22.05 -10.11
C TYR A 127 10.43 -22.28 -10.47
N GLN A 128 10.07 -23.49 -10.91
CA GLN A 128 8.68 -23.82 -11.24
C GLN A 128 7.80 -23.93 -9.98
N ALA A 129 8.35 -24.35 -8.85
CA ALA A 129 7.63 -24.52 -7.61
C ALA A 129 7.36 -23.18 -6.91
N LEU A 130 8.36 -22.29 -6.83
CA LEU A 130 8.25 -20.98 -6.20
C LEU A 130 7.69 -19.92 -7.16
N ASN A 131 8.03 -19.95 -8.45
CA ASN A 131 7.58 -18.95 -9.42
C ASN A 131 6.89 -19.59 -10.65
N PRO A 132 5.76 -20.29 -10.46
CA PRO A 132 5.06 -20.96 -11.56
C PRO A 132 4.60 -19.99 -12.67
N ASP A 133 4.32 -18.74 -12.31
CA ASP A 133 3.87 -17.69 -13.24
C ASP A 133 5.03 -16.97 -13.97
N GLY A 134 6.28 -17.29 -13.64
CA GLY A 134 7.45 -16.69 -14.29
C GLY A 134 7.58 -15.17 -14.08
N LEU A 135 7.19 -14.67 -12.90
CA LEU A 135 7.32 -13.25 -12.57
C LEU A 135 8.78 -12.79 -12.65
N LYS A 136 9.03 -11.68 -13.35
CA LYS A 136 10.39 -11.16 -13.60
C LYS A 136 11.10 -10.77 -12.31
N SER A 137 10.39 -10.12 -11.39
CA SER A 137 10.92 -9.73 -10.07
C SER A 137 11.48 -10.93 -9.30
N ILE A 138 10.69 -12.00 -9.21
CA ILE A 138 11.04 -13.21 -8.45
C ILE A 138 12.15 -13.99 -9.14
N ASN A 139 12.13 -14.08 -10.48
CA ASN A 139 13.22 -14.72 -11.23
C ASN A 139 14.56 -14.01 -11.01
N ASN A 140 14.58 -12.68 -11.09
CA ASN A 140 15.79 -11.90 -10.87
C ASN A 140 16.31 -12.08 -9.43
N ALA A 141 15.40 -12.13 -8.44
CA ALA A 141 15.75 -12.37 -7.06
C ALA A 141 16.34 -13.78 -6.83
N MET A 142 15.73 -14.82 -7.42
CA MET A 142 16.25 -16.19 -7.34
C MET A 142 17.63 -16.31 -8.00
N GLU A 143 17.84 -15.66 -9.16
CA GLU A 143 19.12 -15.65 -9.86
C GLU A 143 20.23 -14.97 -9.03
N PHE A 144 19.89 -13.90 -8.31
CA PHE A 144 20.82 -13.22 -7.40
C PHE A 144 21.16 -14.07 -6.17
N ILE A 145 20.15 -14.68 -5.54
CA ILE A 145 20.30 -15.43 -4.29
C ILE A 145 21.14 -16.69 -4.50
N ARG A 146 20.89 -17.42 -5.60
CA ARG A 146 21.47 -18.74 -5.92
C ARG A 146 21.22 -19.82 -4.86
N ASN A 147 21.80 -19.66 -3.66
CA ASN A 147 21.62 -20.53 -2.51
C ASN A 147 20.93 -19.76 -1.36
N PRO A 148 19.70 -20.15 -0.98
CA PRO A 148 18.93 -19.40 0.01
C PRO A 148 19.49 -19.50 1.43
N LYS A 149 20.00 -20.66 1.85
CA LYS A 149 20.55 -20.81 3.21
C LYS A 149 21.82 -19.99 3.41
N LYS A 150 22.70 -19.95 2.41
CA LYS A 150 23.90 -19.10 2.43
C LYS A 150 23.53 -17.62 2.45
N MET A 151 22.50 -17.23 1.70
CA MET A 151 21.99 -15.85 1.74
C MET A 151 21.45 -15.49 3.14
N CYS A 152 20.67 -16.36 3.77
CA CYS A 152 20.22 -16.15 5.16
C CYS A 152 21.40 -16.02 6.14
N HIS A 153 22.46 -16.81 5.96
CA HIS A 153 23.67 -16.69 6.76
C HIS A 153 24.38 -15.35 6.55
N GLU A 154 24.51 -14.89 5.30
CA GLU A 154 25.07 -13.57 4.97
C GLU A 154 24.27 -12.45 5.65
N ILE A 155 22.94 -12.50 5.54
CA ILE A 155 22.01 -11.55 6.17
C ILE A 155 22.18 -11.55 7.69
N ALA A 156 22.21 -12.72 8.33
CA ALA A 156 22.40 -12.80 9.78
C ALA A 156 23.73 -12.17 10.23
N GLY A 157 24.78 -12.32 9.41
CA GLY A 157 26.05 -11.64 9.63
C GLY A 157 25.95 -10.12 9.58
N TYR A 158 25.21 -9.55 8.61
CA TYR A 158 24.99 -8.10 8.55
C TYR A 158 24.13 -7.59 9.71
N VAL A 159 23.06 -8.31 10.07
CA VAL A 159 22.20 -7.97 11.22
C VAL A 159 23.03 -7.94 12.51
N GLN A 160 23.94 -8.90 12.70
CA GLN A 160 24.87 -8.88 13.83
C GLN A 160 25.76 -7.63 13.81
N ARG A 161 26.34 -7.28 12.65
CA ARG A 161 27.18 -6.09 12.53
C ARG A 161 26.42 -4.79 12.83
N MET A 162 25.15 -4.70 12.42
CA MET A 162 24.29 -3.58 12.80
C MET A 162 24.12 -3.47 14.32
N CYS A 163 23.86 -4.59 15.01
CA CYS A 163 23.81 -4.61 16.47
C CYS A 163 25.12 -4.14 17.10
N ASP A 164 26.26 -4.56 16.55
CA ASP A 164 27.59 -4.17 17.05
C ASP A 164 27.85 -2.66 16.86
N ILE A 165 27.47 -2.10 15.72
CA ILE A 165 27.58 -0.66 15.42
C ILE A 165 26.70 0.16 16.38
N ILE A 166 25.45 -0.26 16.60
CA ILE A 166 24.53 0.39 17.54
C ILE A 166 25.11 0.36 18.95
N ASN A 167 25.64 -0.79 19.38
CA ASN A 167 26.24 -0.95 20.69
C ASN A 167 27.52 -0.09 20.85
N HIS A 168 28.37 -0.03 19.82
CA HIS A 168 29.54 0.84 19.83
C HIS A 168 29.15 2.33 19.90
N ASN A 169 28.16 2.75 19.13
CA ASN A 169 27.66 4.13 19.11
C ASN A 169 26.99 4.52 20.43
N LYS A 170 26.33 3.57 21.12
CA LYS A 170 25.76 3.77 22.45
C LYS A 170 26.81 4.25 23.46
N TYR A 171 28.02 3.66 23.44
CA TYR A 171 29.10 4.04 24.34
C TYR A 171 29.90 5.26 23.88
N THR A 172 30.12 5.40 22.57
CA THR A 172 30.94 6.51 22.03
C THR A 172 30.17 7.82 21.88
N LYS A 173 28.85 7.76 21.65
CA LYS A 173 27.98 8.92 21.41
C LYS A 173 26.68 8.86 22.25
N PRO A 174 26.77 8.77 23.59
CA PRO A 174 25.60 8.52 24.46
C PRO A 174 24.56 9.64 24.44
N HIS A 175 24.97 10.87 24.10
CA HIS A 175 24.07 12.04 24.05
C HIS A 175 23.37 12.22 22.70
N ARG A 176 23.71 11.41 21.69
CA ARG A 176 23.07 11.48 20.37
C ARG A 176 21.81 10.60 20.36
N THR A 177 20.78 11.06 19.67
CA THR A 177 19.59 10.27 19.38
C THR A 177 19.48 10.00 17.88
N LEU A 178 18.79 8.92 17.54
CA LEU A 178 18.40 8.61 16.16
C LEU A 178 17.14 9.38 15.77
N TYR A 179 16.71 9.20 14.53
CA TYR A 179 15.53 9.86 13.97
C TYR A 179 14.31 9.75 14.91
N LEU A 180 13.53 10.85 15.00
CA LEU A 180 12.40 10.99 15.93
C LEU A 180 12.72 10.79 17.41
N ASN A 181 13.96 11.10 17.83
CA ASN A 181 14.44 10.93 19.20
C ASN A 181 14.43 9.47 19.70
N GLU A 182 14.58 8.51 18.78
CA GLU A 182 14.83 7.12 19.16
C GLU A 182 16.15 7.03 19.93
N THR A 183 16.12 6.44 21.12
CA THR A 183 17.32 6.26 21.95
C THR A 183 18.10 5.03 21.51
N TRP A 184 19.39 4.99 21.84
CA TRP A 184 20.23 3.82 21.54
C TRP A 184 19.67 2.52 22.14
N ASP A 185 19.06 2.55 23.33
CA ASP A 185 18.42 1.38 23.93
C ASP A 185 17.21 0.88 23.13
N LEU A 186 16.47 1.77 22.47
CA LEU A 186 15.34 1.38 21.61
C LEU A 186 15.86 0.74 20.31
N ALA A 187 16.89 1.34 19.70
CA ALA A 187 17.53 0.79 18.50
C ALA A 187 18.16 -0.58 18.75
N GLU A 188 18.85 -0.75 19.89
CA GLU A 188 19.43 -2.02 20.32
C GLU A 188 18.35 -3.08 20.54
N ARG A 189 17.21 -2.71 21.15
CA ARG A 189 16.07 -3.63 21.31
C ARG A 189 15.45 -4.03 19.98
N ARG A 190 15.32 -3.09 19.03
CA ARG A 190 14.77 -3.34 17.70
C ARG A 190 15.64 -4.33 16.92
N TRP A 191 16.90 -3.99 16.68
CA TRP A 191 17.83 -4.86 15.93
C TRP A 191 18.19 -6.15 16.68
N GLY A 192 18.33 -6.09 18.00
CA GLY A 192 18.59 -7.26 18.83
C GLY A 192 17.41 -8.23 18.88
N LYS A 193 16.17 -7.76 18.73
CA LYS A 193 15.00 -8.64 18.55
C LYS A 193 15.05 -9.34 17.20
N GLU A 194 15.29 -8.60 16.11
CA GLU A 194 15.38 -9.19 14.77
C GLU A 194 16.45 -10.27 14.69
N LEU A 195 17.64 -10.00 15.25
CA LEU A 195 18.74 -10.97 15.27
C LEU A 195 18.35 -12.28 15.98
N ARG A 196 17.74 -12.18 17.17
CA ARG A 196 17.35 -13.36 17.98
C ARG A 196 16.20 -14.14 17.35
N GLU A 197 15.26 -13.45 16.72
CA GLU A 197 14.10 -14.09 16.11
C GLU A 197 14.47 -14.73 14.77
N PHE A 198 15.31 -14.05 13.97
CA PHE A 198 15.75 -14.51 12.66
C PHE A 198 16.73 -15.68 12.75
N ARG A 199 17.74 -15.61 13.61
CA ARG A 199 18.73 -16.68 13.77
C ARG A 199 18.43 -17.48 15.04
N ARG A 200 17.91 -18.70 14.87
CA ARG A 200 17.61 -19.61 15.98
C ARG A 200 18.64 -20.73 16.03
N GLU A 201 19.27 -20.89 17.17
CA GLU A 201 20.20 -21.99 17.41
C GLU A 201 19.46 -23.13 18.11
N ASN A 202 19.37 -24.28 17.43
CA ASN A 202 18.77 -25.46 18.01
C ASN A 202 19.71 -26.11 19.03
N LYS A 203 19.16 -26.91 19.95
CA LYS A 203 19.92 -27.60 21.01
C LYS A 203 21.06 -28.50 20.49
N GLY A 204 21.03 -28.85 19.21
CA GLY A 204 22.07 -29.63 18.50
C GLY A 204 23.17 -28.80 17.82
N GLY A 205 23.14 -27.47 17.91
CA GLY A 205 24.11 -26.58 17.24
C GLY A 205 23.76 -26.20 15.79
N ASP A 206 22.68 -26.77 15.23
CA ASP A 206 22.18 -26.38 13.92
C ASP A 206 21.50 -25.00 13.98
N VAL A 207 21.89 -24.13 13.05
CA VAL A 207 21.30 -22.80 12.89
C VAL A 207 20.14 -22.87 11.92
N GLU A 208 18.96 -22.52 12.42
CA GLU A 208 17.72 -22.36 11.67
C GLU A 208 17.41 -20.88 11.49
N TYR A 209 16.98 -20.49 10.29
CA TYR A 209 16.61 -19.10 9.97
C TYR A 209 15.09 -18.96 9.86
N ASP A 210 14.50 -18.06 10.64
CA ASP A 210 13.07 -17.73 10.57
C ASP A 210 12.79 -16.76 9.44
N ILE A 211 12.34 -17.30 8.30
CA ILE A 211 12.10 -16.54 7.08
C ILE A 211 10.99 -15.49 7.26
N SER A 212 10.07 -15.68 8.22
CA SER A 212 9.02 -14.70 8.51
C SER A 212 9.55 -13.34 8.98
N LYS A 213 10.84 -13.27 9.37
CA LYS A 213 11.52 -12.04 9.78
C LYS A 213 12.16 -11.27 8.63
N ILE A 214 12.26 -11.85 7.43
CA ILE A 214 12.87 -11.17 6.28
C ILE A 214 12.18 -9.83 5.96
N PRO A 215 10.84 -9.73 5.93
CA PRO A 215 10.16 -8.44 5.70
C PRO A 215 10.46 -7.43 6.82
N ASP A 216 10.48 -7.87 8.08
CA ASP A 216 10.79 -7.02 9.24
C ASP A 216 12.24 -6.45 9.14
N ILE A 217 13.22 -7.29 8.75
CA ILE A 217 14.61 -6.87 8.54
C ILE A 217 14.71 -5.89 7.37
N TYR A 218 13.98 -6.15 6.27
CA TYR A 218 13.96 -5.28 5.09
C TYR A 218 13.48 -3.87 5.46
N ASP A 219 12.36 -3.77 6.17
CA ASP A 219 11.80 -2.50 6.61
C ASP A 219 12.75 -1.76 7.56
N ASN A 220 13.40 -2.48 8.47
CA ASN A 220 14.35 -1.90 9.41
C ASN A 220 15.58 -1.31 8.72
N ILE A 221 16.21 -2.04 7.78
CA ILE A 221 17.38 -1.52 7.06
C ILE A 221 17.00 -0.35 6.16
N LYS A 222 15.87 -0.45 5.46
CA LYS A 222 15.36 0.63 4.60
C LYS A 222 15.10 1.90 5.41
N TYR A 223 14.43 1.76 6.55
CA TYR A 223 14.17 2.88 7.46
C TYR A 223 15.47 3.53 7.95
N ASP A 224 16.45 2.73 8.40
CA ASP A 224 17.71 3.25 8.93
C ASP A 224 18.59 3.89 7.86
N MET A 225 18.62 3.35 6.63
CA MET A 225 19.34 3.99 5.52
C MET A 225 18.74 5.33 5.11
N GLU A 226 17.41 5.46 5.14
CA GLU A 226 16.72 6.70 4.78
C GLU A 226 16.82 7.77 5.88
N HIS A 227 16.72 7.38 7.15
CA HIS A 227 16.52 8.32 8.26
C HIS A 227 17.71 8.42 9.22
N ASN A 228 18.57 7.41 9.26
CA ASN A 228 19.71 7.30 10.17
C ASN A 228 21.03 7.05 9.40
N PRO A 229 21.39 7.91 8.41
CA PRO A 229 22.59 7.71 7.58
C PRO A 229 23.88 7.65 8.39
N ASP A 230 23.88 8.26 9.58
CA ASP A 230 24.99 8.20 10.54
C ASP A 230 25.37 6.79 10.99
N LEU A 231 24.44 5.83 10.95
CA LEU A 231 24.71 4.42 11.23
C LEU A 231 25.54 3.76 10.13
N CYS A 232 25.44 4.27 8.90
CA CYS A 232 26.09 3.72 7.72
C CYS A 232 27.51 4.25 7.51
N VAL A 233 27.91 5.31 8.23
CA VAL A 233 29.20 5.99 8.03
C VAL A 233 30.36 5.02 8.26
N ASN A 234 31.28 4.95 7.29
CA ASN A 234 32.42 4.02 7.20
C ASN A 234 32.06 2.56 6.88
N ASN A 235 30.79 2.23 6.67
CA ASN A 235 30.32 0.88 6.33
C ASN A 235 29.32 0.92 5.15
N GLU A 236 29.36 1.97 4.31
CA GLU A 236 28.33 2.24 3.31
C GLU A 236 28.15 1.05 2.35
N GLY A 237 29.25 0.46 1.88
CA GLY A 237 29.22 -0.70 0.97
C GLY A 237 28.66 -1.97 1.62
N GLU A 238 28.86 -2.17 2.92
CA GLU A 238 28.28 -3.33 3.62
C GLU A 238 26.78 -3.17 3.84
N PHE A 239 26.33 -1.96 4.15
CA PHE A 239 24.91 -1.66 4.35
C PHE A 239 24.15 -1.70 3.02
N GLU A 240 24.74 -1.18 1.94
CA GLU A 240 24.19 -1.32 0.60
C GLU A 240 24.06 -2.80 0.22
N ARG A 241 25.10 -3.61 0.50
CA ARG A 241 25.06 -5.05 0.27
C ARG A 241 23.99 -5.74 1.12
N MET A 242 23.87 -5.40 2.41
CA MET A 242 22.81 -5.89 3.29
C MET A 242 21.43 -5.58 2.71
N TYR A 243 21.19 -4.32 2.32
CA TYR A 243 19.93 -3.89 1.73
C TYR A 243 19.59 -4.71 0.49
N VAL A 244 20.53 -4.86 -0.45
CA VAL A 244 20.30 -5.63 -1.67
C VAL A 244 20.02 -7.11 -1.36
N CYS A 245 20.77 -7.74 -0.45
CA CYS A 245 20.56 -9.13 -0.06
C CYS A 245 19.18 -9.36 0.56
N VAL A 246 18.81 -8.54 1.55
CA VAL A 246 17.51 -8.65 2.23
C VAL A 246 16.36 -8.31 1.27
N LYS A 247 16.53 -7.30 0.42
CA LYS A 247 15.53 -6.93 -0.60
C LYS A 247 15.22 -8.09 -1.53
N ASN A 248 16.24 -8.76 -2.09
CA ASN A 248 15.99 -9.90 -2.99
C ASN A 248 15.29 -11.06 -2.25
N MET A 249 15.61 -11.30 -0.97
CA MET A 249 14.88 -12.28 -0.18
C MET A 249 13.42 -11.86 0.05
N ALA A 250 13.16 -10.58 0.36
CA ALA A 250 11.81 -10.05 0.53
C ALA A 250 10.99 -10.08 -0.77
N ASP A 251 11.61 -9.81 -1.92
CA ASP A 251 10.98 -9.86 -3.24
C ASP A 251 10.49 -11.28 -3.59
N ILE A 252 11.03 -12.33 -2.97
CA ILE A 252 10.51 -13.70 -3.04
C ILE A 252 9.46 -13.94 -1.95
N VAL A 253 9.78 -13.64 -0.69
CA VAL A 253 8.93 -14.03 0.45
C VAL A 253 7.59 -13.29 0.40
N VAL A 254 7.60 -11.95 0.33
CA VAL A 254 6.41 -11.11 0.51
C VAL A 254 5.30 -11.42 -0.52
N PRO A 255 5.56 -11.48 -1.84
CA PRO A 255 4.49 -11.79 -2.80
C PRO A 255 3.95 -13.21 -2.66
N GLN A 256 4.80 -14.16 -2.24
CA GLN A 256 4.46 -15.58 -2.16
C GLN A 256 3.70 -15.94 -0.89
N GLU A 257 3.76 -15.11 0.15
CA GLU A 257 2.89 -15.22 1.33
C GLU A 257 1.39 -15.12 0.96
N TYR A 258 1.06 -14.43 -0.13
CA TYR A 258 -0.31 -14.23 -0.61
C TYR A 258 -0.73 -15.22 -1.70
N GLY A 259 0.04 -16.29 -1.87
CA GLY A 259 -0.23 -17.40 -2.77
C GLY A 259 0.89 -17.61 -3.78
N ILE A 260 1.17 -18.87 -4.09
CA ILE A 260 2.22 -19.27 -5.04
C ILE A 260 1.64 -19.59 -6.41
N ARG A 261 0.72 -20.55 -6.46
CA ARG A 261 -0.03 -20.91 -7.67
C ARG A 261 -1.20 -19.97 -7.88
N LYS A 262 -1.63 -19.83 -9.13
CA LYS A 262 -2.78 -19.00 -9.53
C LYS A 262 -4.03 -19.32 -8.72
N GLU A 263 -4.33 -20.59 -8.50
CA GLU A 263 -5.52 -21.03 -7.77
C GLU A 263 -5.47 -20.57 -6.30
N ASN A 264 -4.30 -20.69 -5.67
CA ASN A 264 -4.09 -20.27 -4.29
C ASN A 264 -4.17 -18.75 -4.16
N LYS A 265 -3.56 -18.01 -5.09
CA LYS A 265 -3.61 -16.54 -5.15
C LYS A 265 -5.05 -16.04 -5.26
N ILE A 266 -5.86 -16.63 -6.15
CA ILE A 266 -7.28 -16.27 -6.29
C ILE A 266 -8.06 -16.64 -5.03
N CYS A 267 -7.84 -17.81 -4.45
CA CYS A 267 -8.55 -18.26 -3.24
C CYS A 267 -8.33 -17.31 -2.05
N VAL A 268 -7.07 -16.97 -1.76
CA VAL A 268 -6.72 -16.02 -0.69
C VAL A 268 -7.30 -14.64 -1.00
N ALA A 269 -7.13 -14.15 -2.23
CA ALA A 269 -7.62 -12.85 -2.63
C ALA A 269 -9.15 -12.73 -2.59
N GLN A 270 -9.88 -13.76 -2.97
CA GLN A 270 -11.34 -13.78 -2.87
C GLN A 270 -11.80 -13.67 -1.42
N ARG A 271 -11.15 -14.35 -0.48
CA ARG A 271 -11.53 -14.27 0.94
C ARG A 271 -11.30 -12.89 1.52
N VAL A 272 -10.13 -12.30 1.25
CA VAL A 272 -9.76 -10.99 1.79
C VAL A 272 -10.51 -9.85 1.10
N CYS A 273 -10.62 -9.86 -0.23
CA CYS A 273 -11.12 -8.70 -0.99
C CYS A 273 -12.63 -8.75 -1.29
N THR A 274 -13.33 -9.88 -1.10
CA THR A 274 -14.78 -9.95 -1.42
C THR A 274 -15.62 -8.88 -0.73
N PRO A 275 -15.44 -8.59 0.58
CA PRO A 275 -16.19 -7.52 1.24
C PRO A 275 -15.96 -6.17 0.54
N LEU A 276 -14.69 -5.80 0.29
CA LEU A 276 -14.31 -4.57 -0.40
C LEU A 276 -14.93 -4.49 -1.79
N LEU A 277 -14.85 -5.55 -2.58
CA LEU A 277 -15.41 -5.59 -3.93
C LEU A 277 -16.94 -5.49 -3.94
N LYS A 278 -17.63 -6.16 -3.00
CA LYS A 278 -19.08 -6.01 -2.85
C LYS A 278 -19.44 -4.55 -2.54
N LYS A 279 -18.66 -3.88 -1.69
CA LYS A 279 -18.89 -2.47 -1.37
C LYS A 279 -18.60 -1.55 -2.55
N ILE A 280 -17.49 -1.74 -3.26
CA ILE A 280 -17.16 -0.99 -4.48
C ILE A 280 -18.31 -1.18 -5.50
N ARG A 281 -18.73 -2.42 -5.76
CA ARG A 281 -19.84 -2.73 -6.65
C ARG A 281 -21.13 -2.02 -6.23
N ASN A 282 -21.49 -2.06 -4.96
CA ASN A 282 -22.69 -1.38 -4.45
C ASN A 282 -22.57 0.15 -4.52
N ASP A 283 -21.39 0.71 -4.33
CA ASP A 283 -21.15 2.14 -4.49
C ASP A 283 -21.23 2.57 -5.96
N LEU A 284 -20.77 1.73 -6.90
CA LEU A 284 -20.93 1.92 -8.33
C LEU A 284 -22.40 1.83 -8.76
N HIS A 285 -23.16 0.82 -8.30
CA HIS A 285 -24.59 0.70 -8.62
C HIS A 285 -25.39 1.89 -8.10
N ARG A 286 -25.06 2.42 -6.91
CA ARG A 286 -25.68 3.66 -6.41
C ARG A 286 -25.43 4.86 -7.31
N CYS A 287 -24.35 4.89 -8.10
CA CYS A 287 -24.16 5.94 -9.11
C CYS A 287 -25.10 5.77 -10.31
N ILE A 288 -25.57 4.56 -10.58
CA ILE A 288 -26.48 4.23 -11.69
C ILE A 288 -27.94 4.46 -11.28
N GLU A 289 -28.31 4.09 -10.05
CA GLU A 289 -29.70 4.02 -9.56
C GLU A 289 -30.23 5.31 -8.92
N CYS A 290 -29.37 6.25 -8.50
CA CYS A 290 -29.85 7.49 -7.88
C CYS A 290 -30.63 8.34 -8.90
N SER A 291 -31.93 8.48 -8.66
CA SER A 291 -32.80 9.44 -9.33
C SER A 291 -32.43 10.87 -8.92
N GLU A 292 -32.63 11.83 -9.81
CA GLU A 292 -32.33 13.25 -9.55
C GLU A 292 -33.10 13.82 -8.34
N GLU A 293 -34.20 13.18 -7.94
CA GLU A 293 -35.10 13.62 -6.86
C GLU A 293 -34.51 13.36 -5.46
N ASP A 294 -33.88 12.21 -5.22
CA ASP A 294 -33.29 11.85 -3.91
C ASP A 294 -32.05 12.68 -3.57
N GLU A 295 -31.32 13.18 -4.58
CA GLU A 295 -30.16 14.04 -4.37
C GLU A 295 -30.54 15.49 -4.04
N SER A 296 -31.78 15.93 -4.34
CA SER A 296 -32.17 17.35 -4.28
C SER A 296 -32.35 17.93 -2.87
N GLN A 297 -32.55 17.09 -1.85
CA GLN A 297 -32.97 17.55 -0.51
C GLN A 297 -31.85 18.19 0.33
N THR A 298 -30.58 17.98 -0.01
CA THR A 298 -29.41 18.51 0.73
C THR A 298 -28.53 19.45 -0.10
N ARG A 299 -28.96 19.81 -1.32
CA ARG A 299 -28.18 20.64 -2.25
C ARG A 299 -28.34 22.11 -1.96
N LEU A 300 -27.25 22.87 -2.13
CA LEU A 300 -27.34 24.31 -2.29
C LEU A 300 -28.15 24.63 -3.55
N ASP A 301 -29.12 25.54 -3.44
CA ASP A 301 -29.96 25.96 -4.57
C ASP A 301 -29.06 26.43 -5.74
N PRO A 302 -29.26 25.91 -6.97
CA PRO A 302 -28.57 26.37 -8.17
C PRO A 302 -28.60 27.91 -8.36
N ARG A 303 -29.63 28.58 -7.83
CA ARG A 303 -29.77 30.05 -7.87
C ARG A 303 -28.79 30.78 -6.94
N ALA A 304 -28.26 30.10 -5.93
CA ALA A 304 -27.23 30.62 -5.02
C ALA A 304 -25.80 30.33 -5.52
N SER A 305 -25.64 29.64 -6.66
CA SER A 305 -24.35 29.19 -7.19
C SER A 305 -23.90 30.00 -8.43
N GLU A 306 -23.84 31.32 -8.29
CA GLU A 306 -23.27 32.19 -9.33
C GLU A 306 -21.78 31.85 -9.60
N GLY A 307 -21.39 31.84 -10.88
CA GLY A 307 -20.00 31.58 -11.30
C GLY A 307 -19.53 30.12 -11.19
N ILE A 308 -20.44 29.13 -11.34
CA ILE A 308 -20.10 27.70 -11.43
C ILE A 308 -20.37 27.20 -12.86
N ALA A 309 -19.35 26.69 -13.54
CA ALA A 309 -19.47 26.21 -14.93
C ALA A 309 -20.35 24.96 -15.07
N THR A 310 -20.37 24.09 -14.06
CA THR A 310 -21.17 22.85 -14.03
C THR A 310 -21.93 22.74 -12.70
N PRO A 311 -23.03 23.47 -12.51
CA PRO A 311 -23.76 23.52 -11.23
C PRO A 311 -24.42 22.18 -10.88
N LEU A 312 -24.81 21.40 -11.90
CA LEU A 312 -25.44 20.08 -11.73
C LEU A 312 -24.45 18.94 -11.49
N ARG A 313 -23.14 19.17 -11.67
CA ARG A 313 -22.12 18.14 -11.50
C ARG A 313 -22.08 17.69 -10.04
N HIS A 314 -22.35 16.41 -9.83
CA HIS A 314 -22.16 15.73 -8.56
C HIS A 314 -20.90 14.86 -8.66
N VAL A 315 -20.08 14.87 -7.61
CA VAL A 315 -18.89 14.02 -7.51
C VAL A 315 -19.01 13.17 -6.28
N ARG A 316 -18.76 11.87 -6.45
CA ARG A 316 -18.70 10.92 -5.36
C ARG A 316 -17.27 10.44 -5.24
N THR A 317 -16.72 10.48 -4.03
CA THR A 317 -15.39 9.97 -3.74
C THR A 317 -15.47 8.99 -2.58
N ARG A 318 -14.87 7.82 -2.78
CA ARG A 318 -14.71 6.77 -1.76
C ARG A 318 -13.23 6.52 -1.61
N LEU A 319 -12.73 6.71 -0.38
CA LEU A 319 -11.35 6.44 -0.05
C LEU A 319 -11.30 5.25 0.89
N TYR A 320 -10.51 4.24 0.55
CA TYR A 320 -10.30 3.04 1.35
C TYR A 320 -8.82 2.98 1.73
N PHE A 321 -8.54 3.10 3.02
CA PHE A 321 -7.20 2.99 3.57
C PHE A 321 -7.01 1.60 4.15
N THR A 322 -5.99 0.89 3.69
CA THR A 322 -5.72 -0.49 4.07
C THR A 322 -4.21 -0.74 4.18
N SER A 323 -3.84 -1.92 4.67
CA SER A 323 -2.47 -2.38 4.79
C SER A 323 -1.89 -2.84 3.44
N GLU A 324 -0.57 -3.00 3.39
CA GLU A 324 0.13 -3.57 2.22
C GLU A 324 -0.39 -4.98 1.87
N SER A 325 -0.68 -5.80 2.89
CA SER A 325 -1.21 -7.16 2.72
C SER A 325 -2.51 -7.20 1.92
N HIS A 326 -3.39 -6.23 2.15
CA HIS A 326 -4.65 -6.11 1.42
C HIS A 326 -4.43 -5.65 -0.04
N ILE A 327 -3.40 -4.82 -0.28
CA ILE A 327 -3.04 -4.41 -1.65
C ILE A 327 -2.47 -5.61 -2.43
N HIS A 328 -1.57 -6.42 -1.85
CA HIS A 328 -1.06 -7.62 -2.51
C HIS A 328 -2.18 -8.58 -2.94
N THR A 329 -3.13 -8.84 -2.04
CA THR A 329 -4.29 -9.70 -2.33
C THR A 329 -5.20 -9.09 -3.39
N LEU A 330 -5.48 -7.78 -3.35
CA LEU A 330 -6.25 -7.09 -4.37
C LEU A 330 -5.57 -7.16 -5.75
N MET A 331 -4.26 -6.96 -5.80
CA MET A 331 -3.48 -7.03 -7.04
C MET A 331 -3.43 -8.44 -7.62
N ASN A 332 -3.39 -9.48 -6.78
CA ASN A 332 -3.56 -10.87 -7.20
C ASN A 332 -4.92 -11.08 -7.87
N LEU A 333 -5.99 -10.50 -7.32
CA LEU A 333 -7.32 -10.61 -7.93
C LEU A 333 -7.44 -9.84 -9.24
N ILE A 334 -6.87 -8.64 -9.33
CA ILE A 334 -6.83 -7.86 -10.57
C ILE A 334 -6.10 -8.67 -11.66
N ARG A 335 -4.96 -9.28 -11.32
CA ARG A 335 -4.12 -10.04 -12.27
C ARG A 335 -4.74 -11.37 -12.70
N TYR A 336 -5.27 -12.15 -11.76
CA TYR A 336 -5.67 -13.54 -12.00
C TYR A 336 -7.19 -13.76 -12.02
N GLY A 337 -7.97 -12.79 -11.54
CA GLY A 337 -9.43 -12.86 -11.43
C GLY A 337 -10.20 -12.66 -12.74
N GLY A 338 -9.50 -12.46 -13.87
CA GLY A 338 -10.12 -12.40 -15.19
C GLY A 338 -10.91 -11.12 -15.46
N LEU A 339 -10.45 -9.97 -14.94
CA LEU A 339 -11.12 -8.67 -15.09
C LEU A 339 -11.23 -8.22 -16.56
N CYS A 340 -10.20 -8.47 -17.36
CA CYS A 340 -10.16 -8.12 -18.78
C CYS A 340 -9.69 -9.30 -19.63
N SER A 341 -10.03 -9.27 -20.92
CA SER A 341 -9.55 -10.27 -21.88
C SER A 341 -8.02 -10.26 -21.98
N VAL A 342 -7.42 -11.45 -22.09
CA VAL A 342 -5.98 -11.64 -22.22
C VAL A 342 -5.45 -11.03 -23.54
N ASP A 343 -6.31 -10.87 -24.54
CA ASP A 343 -5.96 -10.31 -25.85
C ASP A 343 -5.93 -8.77 -25.88
N ASP A 344 -6.39 -8.11 -24.81
CA ASP A 344 -6.35 -6.65 -24.73
C ASP A 344 -4.90 -6.16 -24.58
N LYS A 345 -4.42 -5.39 -25.56
CA LYS A 345 -3.05 -4.86 -25.60
C LYS A 345 -2.74 -3.91 -24.43
N LYS A 346 -3.72 -3.13 -23.95
CA LYS A 346 -3.56 -2.26 -22.78
C LYS A 346 -3.44 -3.12 -21.52
N TRP A 347 -4.27 -4.15 -21.41
CA TRP A 347 -4.21 -5.11 -20.30
C TRP A 347 -2.87 -5.85 -20.25
N GLN A 348 -2.37 -6.35 -21.38
CA GLN A 348 -1.06 -6.99 -21.47
C GLN A 348 0.08 -6.06 -21.03
N ARG A 349 0.04 -4.78 -21.43
CA ARG A 349 1.02 -3.77 -20.98
C ARG A 349 0.95 -3.54 -19.48
N ALA A 350 -0.25 -3.42 -18.91
CA ALA A 350 -0.45 -3.30 -17.48
C ALA A 350 0.08 -4.52 -16.72
N MET A 351 -0.24 -5.74 -17.16
CA MET A 351 0.26 -6.98 -16.56
C MET A 351 1.79 -7.09 -16.64
N ASN A 352 2.38 -6.67 -17.76
CA ASN A 352 3.84 -6.63 -17.91
C ASN A 352 4.49 -5.65 -16.93
N PHE A 353 3.91 -4.46 -16.75
CA PHE A 353 4.38 -3.49 -15.74
C PHE A 353 4.28 -4.09 -14.34
N LEU A 354 3.12 -4.65 -13.99
CA LEU A 354 2.88 -5.28 -12.70
C LEU A 354 3.78 -6.50 -12.44
N SER A 355 4.24 -7.21 -13.48
CA SER A 355 5.19 -8.34 -13.33
C SER A 355 6.59 -7.90 -12.88
N GLY A 356 6.93 -6.62 -13.06
CA GLY A 356 8.20 -6.04 -12.63
C GLY A 356 8.10 -5.26 -11.31
N VAL A 357 6.90 -5.06 -10.76
CA VAL A 357 6.73 -4.42 -9.47
C VAL A 357 7.18 -5.39 -8.37
N THR A 358 8.15 -4.96 -7.58
CA THR A 358 8.74 -5.75 -6.50
C THR A 358 8.12 -5.44 -5.15
N GLU A 359 7.72 -4.18 -4.92
CA GLU A 359 7.20 -3.71 -3.63
C GLU A 359 6.04 -2.72 -3.81
N PHE A 360 5.11 -2.70 -2.85
CA PHE A 360 4.05 -1.70 -2.75
C PHE A 360 4.36 -0.78 -1.56
N ASN A 361 5.05 0.32 -1.86
CA ASN A 361 5.48 1.29 -0.85
C ASN A 361 4.31 1.98 -0.14
N TYR A 362 4.64 2.65 0.97
CA TYR A 362 3.70 3.51 1.68
C TYR A 362 2.99 4.47 0.73
N MET A 363 1.66 4.57 0.87
CA MET A 363 0.77 5.35 0.00
C MET A 363 0.64 4.84 -1.46
N THR A 364 0.97 3.57 -1.73
CA THR A 364 0.54 2.93 -2.98
C THR A 364 -0.97 3.07 -3.13
N GLN A 365 -1.40 3.46 -4.32
CA GLN A 365 -2.79 3.80 -4.62
C GLN A 365 -3.27 2.99 -5.82
N VAL A 366 -4.52 2.51 -5.74
CA VAL A 366 -5.26 1.91 -6.84
C VAL A 366 -6.48 2.77 -7.06
N VAL A 367 -6.55 3.47 -8.20
CA VAL A 367 -7.60 4.45 -8.44
C VAL A 367 -8.57 3.94 -9.49
N LEU A 368 -9.82 3.73 -9.10
CA LEU A 368 -10.92 3.45 -10.03
C LEU A 368 -11.65 4.75 -10.33
N MET A 369 -11.56 5.21 -11.57
CA MET A 369 -12.30 6.38 -12.05
C MET A 369 -13.44 5.92 -12.93
N VAL A 370 -14.64 6.44 -12.66
CA VAL A 370 -15.84 6.14 -13.44
C VAL A 370 -16.31 7.43 -14.08
N TYR A 371 -16.43 7.40 -15.39
CA TYR A 371 -16.91 8.49 -16.21
C TYR A 371 -18.27 8.15 -16.77
N GLU A 372 -19.15 9.14 -16.84
CA GLU A 372 -20.45 9.03 -17.49
C GLU A 372 -20.45 9.92 -18.74
N ASP A 373 -20.80 9.33 -19.88
CA ASP A 373 -21.07 10.11 -21.09
C ASP A 373 -22.50 10.65 -21.03
N SER A 374 -22.60 11.98 -20.90
CA SER A 374 -23.90 12.69 -20.90
C SER A 374 -24.52 12.82 -22.29
N ARG A 375 -23.82 12.40 -23.35
CA ARG A 375 -24.28 12.52 -24.75
C ARG A 375 -24.93 11.25 -25.30
N THR A 376 -24.74 10.11 -24.64
CA THR A 376 -25.42 8.87 -25.02
C THR A 376 -26.88 8.94 -24.59
N ASP A 377 -27.78 9.07 -25.57
CA ASP A 377 -29.22 9.14 -25.38
C ASP A 377 -29.77 7.98 -24.53
N SER A 378 -30.85 8.28 -23.81
CA SER A 378 -31.59 7.50 -22.81
C SER A 378 -32.13 6.11 -23.23
N THR A 379 -31.67 5.58 -24.37
CA THR A 379 -32.02 4.25 -24.90
C THR A 379 -30.94 3.20 -24.70
N ALA A 380 -29.71 3.59 -24.34
CA ALA A 380 -28.65 2.64 -23.99
C ALA A 380 -28.95 2.01 -22.61
N THR A 381 -29.01 0.69 -22.53
CA THR A 381 -29.11 -0.04 -21.26
C THR A 381 -28.04 0.49 -20.29
N GLY A 382 -28.45 0.92 -19.11
CA GLY A 382 -27.81 1.98 -18.32
C GLY A 382 -26.33 1.84 -17.91
N THR A 383 -25.63 0.75 -18.29
CA THR A 383 -24.20 0.55 -18.08
C THR A 383 -23.32 1.03 -19.24
N GLU A 384 -23.83 1.11 -20.47
CA GLU A 384 -23.02 1.45 -21.67
C GLU A 384 -22.55 2.91 -21.71
N ARG A 385 -23.23 3.79 -20.97
CA ARG A 385 -22.82 5.20 -20.79
C ARG A 385 -21.64 5.38 -19.85
N PHE A 386 -21.24 4.33 -19.13
CA PHE A 386 -20.18 4.41 -18.13
C PHE A 386 -18.86 3.84 -18.64
N HIS A 387 -17.78 4.59 -18.45
CA HIS A 387 -16.42 4.16 -18.72
C HIS A 387 -15.63 4.07 -17.41
N ILE A 388 -14.94 2.95 -17.18
CA ILE A 388 -14.13 2.75 -15.98
C ILE A 388 -12.65 2.71 -16.38
N GLU A 389 -11.86 3.55 -15.74
CA GLU A 389 -10.41 3.53 -15.80
C GLU A 389 -9.83 3.04 -14.47
N LEU A 390 -8.85 2.14 -14.55
CA LEU A 390 -8.07 1.66 -13.41
C LEU A 390 -6.64 2.20 -13.56
N LEU A 391 -6.23 3.06 -12.62
CA LEU A 391 -4.90 3.69 -12.58
C LEU A 391 -4.05 3.17 -11.44
#